data_AF-A0A379SE97-F1
#
_entry.id   AF-A0A379SE97-F1
#
_cell.length_a   1.000
_cell.length_b   1.000
_cell.length_c   1.000
_cell.angle_alpha   90.00
_cell.angle_beta   90.00
_cell.angle_gamma   90.00
#
_symmetry.space_group_name_H-M   'P 1'
#
loop_
_entity.id
_entity.type
_entity.pdbx_description
1 polymer ?
#
loop_
_entity_poly.entity_id
_entity_poly.type
_entity_poly.pdbx_seq_one_letter_code
_entity_poly.pdbx_strand_id
1 'polypeptide(L)'
;MSLPLREYYPIKRAAELLGVTIDDLIHWAMVGCIRVYIKIDHAYGRIPNKWLDEFDSIQGFDSVIKDTSYDEILKSLNNNVSEGIGDEGYDYYLERAKIIHQAMSVYARNHGGAECFNTMGLRKDFAYFNYLFYSRVEERFCSIKGSGLSPSAFEIDCDEYHEIIKNVPEDVSPFIVSMRGFFGLGEAFFSGYEFCNKFKVNRNGDDLNVVYMPESDLQVMVISDDELIFECENLFVFKCDVIAIHESLKNGTELNKKYHICNLNNEFEWWKLIGSGVEGEVFDNTKSNKLHAGRINHLLMSRKPHISEMHASKRESVLKAAIYMKINHPDLCDNNTKWSEAINDYAHKFWADGKCPLSLEVTAKLLGKALNPTK
;
A
#
# COMPACT_ATOMS: atom_id res chain seq x y z
N MET A 1 -17.45 18.62 24.55
CA MET A 1 -17.19 20.04 24.18
C MET A 1 -17.67 20.27 22.76
N SER A 2 -18.12 21.47 22.39
CA SER A 2 -18.31 21.81 20.98
C SER A 2 -16.93 21.98 20.34
N LEU A 3 -16.58 21.09 19.42
CA LEU A 3 -15.37 21.25 18.61
C LEU A 3 -15.49 22.54 17.77
N PRO A 4 -14.40 23.31 17.59
CA PRO A 4 -14.41 24.48 16.71
C PRO A 4 -14.94 24.14 15.30
N LEU A 5 -15.47 25.15 14.59
CA LEU A 5 -15.87 25.03 13.17
C LEU A 5 -14.62 24.91 12.27
N ARG A 6 -13.93 23.76 12.35
CA ARG A 6 -12.79 23.42 11.48
C ARG A 6 -12.97 22.01 10.93
N GLU A 7 -12.61 21.82 9.67
CA GLU A 7 -12.62 20.52 8.99
C GLU A 7 -11.36 19.69 9.28
N TYR A 8 -10.29 20.33 9.75
CA TYR A 8 -9.04 19.70 10.14
C TYR A 8 -8.36 20.50 11.25
N TYR A 9 -7.44 19.85 11.96
CA TYR A 9 -6.70 20.40 13.09
C TYR A 9 -5.22 20.07 12.94
N PRO A 10 -4.31 21.03 13.19
CA PRO A 10 -2.90 20.69 13.45
C PRO A 10 -2.82 19.62 14.53
N ILE A 11 -1.94 18.64 14.39
CA ILE A 11 -1.89 17.45 15.26
C ILE A 11 -1.76 17.82 16.74
N LYS A 12 -0.94 18.84 17.04
CA LYS A 12 -0.77 19.41 18.39
C LYS A 12 -2.08 19.93 18.97
N ARG A 13 -2.87 20.64 18.14
CA ARG A 13 -4.18 21.15 18.56
C ARG A 13 -5.19 20.03 18.74
N ALA A 14 -5.15 18.99 17.90
CA ALA A 14 -6.00 17.82 18.08
C ALA A 14 -5.70 17.12 19.42
N ALA A 15 -4.41 16.93 19.74
CA ALA A 15 -3.96 16.35 21.00
C ALA A 15 -4.46 17.14 22.21
N GLU A 16 -4.29 18.48 22.20
CA GLU A 16 -4.82 19.38 23.24
C GLU A 16 -6.34 19.29 23.42
N LEU A 17 -7.10 19.27 22.32
CA LEU A 17 -8.57 19.22 22.36
C LEU A 17 -9.09 17.88 22.91
N LEU A 18 -8.34 16.80 22.69
CA LEU A 18 -8.69 15.45 23.10
C LEU A 18 -8.13 15.10 24.48
N GLY A 19 -7.19 15.88 25.02
CA GLY A 19 -6.51 15.58 26.27
C GLY A 19 -5.56 14.38 26.17
N VAL A 20 -4.97 14.16 24.99
CA VAL A 20 -4.06 13.05 24.68
C VAL A 20 -2.70 13.59 24.21
N THR A 21 -1.72 12.71 24.07
CA THR A 21 -0.40 13.08 23.52
C THR A 21 -0.39 13.02 22.00
N ILE A 22 0.63 13.63 21.37
CA ILE A 22 0.86 13.47 19.92
C ILE A 22 1.20 12.01 19.60
N ASP A 23 1.94 11.33 20.48
CA ASP A 23 2.32 9.93 20.31
C ASP A 23 1.09 9.01 20.27
N ASP A 24 0.05 9.29 21.06
CA ASP A 24 -1.23 8.56 20.99
C ASP A 24 -1.88 8.69 19.61
N LEU A 25 -1.87 9.89 19.02
CA LEU A 25 -2.41 10.14 17.68
C LEU A 25 -1.59 9.42 16.60
N ILE A 26 -0.26 9.47 16.69
CA ILE A 26 0.64 8.76 15.78
C ILE A 26 0.44 7.24 15.91
N HIS A 27 0.28 6.73 17.14
CA HIS A 27 -0.01 5.32 17.39
C HIS A 27 -1.33 4.90 16.74
N TRP A 28 -2.41 5.66 16.93
CA TRP A 28 -3.70 5.37 16.29
C TRP A 28 -3.64 5.45 14.76
N ALA A 29 -2.78 6.31 14.21
CA ALA A 29 -2.52 6.34 12.78
C ALA A 29 -1.81 5.08 12.29
N MET A 30 -0.77 4.65 13.01
CA MET A 30 0.00 3.43 12.71
C MET A 30 -0.87 2.17 12.69
N VAL A 31 -1.85 2.06 13.60
CA VAL A 31 -2.76 0.89 13.66
C VAL A 31 -4.01 1.02 12.77
N GLY A 32 -4.12 2.12 12.00
CA GLY A 32 -5.21 2.34 11.03
C GLY A 32 -6.53 2.83 11.63
N CYS A 33 -6.54 3.26 12.89
CA CYS A 33 -7.74 3.81 13.55
C CYS A 33 -8.04 5.24 13.07
N ILE A 34 -6.99 6.03 12.84
CA ILE A 34 -7.10 7.38 12.26
C ILE A 34 -6.13 7.52 11.08
N ARG A 35 -6.19 8.65 10.39
CA ARG A 35 -5.18 9.03 9.41
C ARG A 35 -4.60 10.39 9.73
N VAL A 36 -3.28 10.48 9.67
CA VAL A 36 -2.54 11.73 9.82
C VAL A 36 -2.19 12.24 8.43
N TYR A 37 -2.36 13.55 8.24
CA TYR A 37 -2.21 14.22 6.95
C TYR A 37 -1.06 15.19 6.98
N ILE A 38 -0.39 15.34 5.85
CA ILE A 38 0.58 16.40 5.60
C ILE A 38 0.02 17.36 4.55
N LYS A 39 0.27 18.66 4.71
CA LYS A 39 -0.05 19.66 3.69
C LYS A 39 1.13 19.80 2.75
N ILE A 40 0.89 19.57 1.46
CA ILE A 40 1.85 19.73 0.39
C ILE A 40 1.45 20.97 -0.40
N ASP A 41 2.28 22.01 -0.40
CA ASP A 41 2.02 23.22 -1.17
C ASP A 41 2.19 22.96 -2.67
N HIS A 42 3.27 22.26 -3.04
CA HIS A 42 3.52 21.74 -4.37
C HIS A 42 4.46 20.53 -4.30
N ALA A 43 4.16 19.47 -5.05
CA ALA A 43 5.08 18.37 -5.29
C ALA A 43 4.72 17.67 -6.60
N TYR A 44 5.60 16.76 -7.02
CA TYR A 44 5.31 15.78 -8.05
C TYR A 44 5.11 14.41 -7.42
N GLY A 45 4.26 13.61 -8.06
CA GLY A 45 4.06 12.24 -7.67
C GLY A 45 3.72 11.36 -8.86
N ARG A 46 3.58 10.07 -8.58
CA ARG A 46 3.16 9.05 -9.53
C ARG A 46 1.93 8.35 -9.00
N ILE A 47 0.93 8.17 -9.85
CA ILE A 47 -0.19 7.27 -9.54
C ILE A 47 0.24 5.84 -9.91
N PRO A 48 0.05 4.84 -9.04
CA PRO A 48 0.30 3.46 -9.39
C PRO A 48 -0.49 3.07 -10.64
N ASN A 49 0.20 2.52 -11.64
CA ASN A 49 -0.47 2.00 -12.83
C ASN A 49 -1.21 0.73 -12.43
N LYS A 50 -2.55 0.76 -12.49
CA LYS A 50 -3.39 -0.44 -12.41
C LYS A 50 -3.59 -0.98 -13.82
N TRP A 51 -3.37 -2.27 -14.00
CA TRP A 51 -3.68 -2.91 -15.27
C TRP A 51 -5.19 -2.88 -15.49
N LEU A 52 -5.62 -2.61 -16.73
CA LEU A 52 -7.05 -2.40 -17.02
C LEU A 52 -7.87 -3.69 -16.90
N ASP A 53 -7.21 -4.85 -16.94
CA ASP A 53 -7.78 -6.17 -16.68
C ASP A 53 -8.07 -6.42 -15.19
N GLU A 54 -7.51 -5.63 -14.26
CA GLU A 54 -7.89 -5.68 -12.85
C GLU A 54 -9.35 -5.23 -12.62
N PHE A 55 -9.96 -4.55 -13.60
CA PHE A 55 -11.37 -4.12 -13.58
C PHE A 55 -12.31 -5.09 -14.31
N ASP A 56 -11.86 -6.32 -14.61
CA ASP A 56 -12.58 -7.24 -15.50
C ASP A 56 -13.78 -7.95 -14.84
N SER A 57 -13.92 -7.91 -13.50
CA SER A 57 -15.12 -8.42 -12.85
C SER A 57 -16.29 -7.42 -12.98
N ILE A 58 -17.29 -7.75 -13.81
CA ILE A 58 -18.55 -6.96 -13.94
C ILE A 58 -19.20 -6.79 -12.55
N GLN A 59 -19.11 -7.83 -11.72
CA GLN A 59 -19.67 -7.88 -10.37
C GLN A 59 -19.19 -6.73 -9.47
N GLY A 60 -17.97 -6.22 -9.69
CA GLY A 60 -17.44 -5.08 -8.94
C GLY A 60 -18.26 -3.80 -9.14
N PHE A 61 -18.94 -3.66 -10.28
CA PHE A 61 -19.63 -2.44 -10.69
C PHE A 61 -21.14 -2.62 -10.90
N ASP A 62 -21.70 -3.78 -10.52
CA ASP A 62 -23.13 -4.11 -10.68
C ASP A 62 -24.05 -3.04 -10.06
N SER A 63 -23.66 -2.47 -8.92
CA SER A 63 -24.41 -1.42 -8.23
C SER A 63 -24.65 -0.15 -9.07
N VAL A 64 -23.84 0.03 -10.12
CA VAL A 64 -23.83 1.22 -10.97
C VAL A 64 -24.29 0.91 -12.39
N ILE A 65 -24.13 -0.34 -12.82
CA ILE A 65 -24.27 -0.77 -14.22
C ILE A 65 -25.52 -1.60 -14.45
N LYS A 66 -25.88 -2.48 -13.52
CA LYS A 66 -26.94 -3.46 -13.71
C LYS A 66 -28.27 -2.79 -14.02
N ASP A 67 -29.03 -3.37 -14.95
CA ASP A 67 -30.34 -2.87 -15.39
C ASP A 67 -30.28 -1.44 -16.00
N THR A 68 -29.11 -1.02 -16.48
CA THR A 68 -28.94 0.22 -17.27
C THR A 68 -28.56 -0.09 -18.72
N SER A 69 -28.62 0.91 -19.61
CA SER A 69 -28.12 0.75 -20.98
C SER A 69 -26.64 0.38 -21.04
N TYR A 70 -25.85 0.67 -20.01
CA TYR A 70 -24.43 0.32 -19.94
C TYR A 70 -24.21 -1.19 -19.75
N ASP A 71 -25.15 -1.90 -19.11
CA ASP A 71 -25.10 -3.36 -18.96
C ASP A 71 -25.20 -4.05 -20.33
N GLU A 72 -26.13 -3.61 -21.19
CA GLU A 72 -26.28 -4.12 -22.55
C GLU A 72 -25.04 -3.81 -23.41
N ILE A 73 -24.49 -2.61 -23.30
CA ILE A 73 -23.27 -2.21 -24.03
C ILE A 73 -22.09 -3.08 -23.61
N LEU A 74 -21.90 -3.34 -22.31
CA LEU A 74 -20.83 -4.21 -21.81
C LEU A 74 -21.02 -5.66 -22.22
N LYS A 75 -22.24 -6.19 -22.17
CA LYS A 75 -22.55 -7.55 -22.66
C LYS A 75 -22.22 -7.68 -24.15
N SER A 76 -22.58 -6.67 -24.95
CA SER A 76 -22.25 -6.62 -26.38
C SER A 76 -20.72 -6.59 -26.60
N LEU A 77 -20.01 -5.73 -25.87
CA LEU A 77 -18.55 -5.65 -25.93
C LEU A 77 -17.90 -7.01 -25.63
N ASN A 78 -18.34 -7.68 -24.57
CA ASN A 78 -17.79 -8.98 -24.16
C ASN A 78 -18.07 -10.09 -25.18
N ASN A 79 -19.26 -10.08 -25.82
CA ASN A 79 -19.62 -11.07 -26.83
C ASN A 79 -18.82 -10.92 -28.13
N ASN A 80 -18.28 -9.73 -28.42
CA ASN A 80 -17.48 -9.46 -29.61
C ASN A 80 -16.01 -9.88 -29.47
N VAL A 81 -15.58 -10.31 -28.28
CA VAL A 81 -14.22 -10.83 -28.05
C VAL A 81 -14.19 -12.31 -28.41
N SER A 82 -13.59 -12.66 -29.55
CA SER A 82 -13.32 -14.06 -29.91
C SER A 82 -12.32 -14.70 -28.94
N GLU A 83 -12.47 -16.00 -28.67
CA GLU A 83 -11.61 -16.78 -27.77
C GLU A 83 -10.11 -16.50 -28.00
N GLY A 84 -9.51 -15.77 -27.05
CA GLY A 84 -8.10 -15.39 -27.08
C GLY A 84 -7.93 -13.87 -27.10
N ILE A 85 -7.87 -13.26 -25.92
CA ILE A 85 -7.35 -11.90 -25.76
C ILE A 85 -5.84 -11.97 -26.00
N GLY A 86 -5.42 -11.84 -27.26
CA GLY A 86 -4.01 -11.68 -27.64
C GLY A 86 -3.50 -10.27 -27.31
N ASP A 87 -2.48 -9.80 -28.03
CA ASP A 87 -1.91 -8.45 -27.88
C ASP A 87 -2.93 -7.31 -28.12
N GLU A 88 -4.14 -7.59 -28.63
CA GLU A 88 -5.27 -6.67 -28.80
C GLU A 88 -6.11 -6.43 -27.53
N GLY A 89 -5.74 -7.05 -26.39
CA GLY A 89 -6.49 -6.91 -25.14
C GLY A 89 -6.56 -5.50 -24.57
N TYR A 90 -5.54 -4.68 -24.82
CA TYR A 90 -5.48 -3.33 -24.27
C TYR A 90 -6.67 -2.47 -24.73
N ASP A 91 -7.00 -2.50 -26.02
CA ASP A 91 -8.10 -1.69 -26.57
C ASP A 91 -9.46 -2.13 -26.00
N TYR A 92 -9.66 -3.44 -25.84
CA TYR A 92 -10.85 -3.99 -25.18
C TYR A 92 -10.98 -3.49 -23.74
N TYR A 93 -9.92 -3.63 -22.92
CA TYR A 93 -9.96 -3.23 -21.53
C TYR A 93 -10.08 -1.70 -21.37
N LEU A 94 -9.46 -0.93 -22.27
CA LEU A 94 -9.60 0.52 -22.30
C LEU A 94 -11.02 0.95 -22.63
N GLU A 95 -11.64 0.34 -23.65
CA GLU A 95 -13.02 0.66 -24.02
C GLU A 95 -14.00 0.27 -22.92
N ARG A 96 -13.80 -0.89 -22.32
CA ARG A 96 -14.55 -1.32 -21.15
C ARG A 96 -14.43 -0.34 -19.99
N ALA A 97 -13.22 0.10 -19.64
CA ALA A 97 -12.98 1.07 -18.58
C ALA A 97 -13.70 2.41 -18.85
N LYS A 98 -13.74 2.87 -20.12
CA LYS A 98 -14.51 4.07 -20.50
C LYS A 98 -16.00 3.88 -20.25
N ILE A 99 -16.57 2.74 -20.63
CA ILE A 99 -18.00 2.45 -20.44
C ILE A 99 -18.36 2.42 -18.95
N ILE A 100 -17.54 1.76 -18.13
CA ILE A 100 -17.70 1.73 -16.67
C ILE A 100 -17.64 3.15 -16.10
N HIS A 101 -16.63 3.92 -16.47
CA HIS A 101 -16.46 5.30 -16.00
C HIS A 101 -17.63 6.21 -16.41
N GLN A 102 -18.18 6.04 -17.61
CA GLN A 102 -19.38 6.76 -18.04
C GLN A 102 -20.59 6.40 -17.20
N ALA A 103 -20.81 5.11 -16.92
CA ALA A 103 -21.88 4.64 -16.04
C ALA A 103 -21.75 5.25 -14.64
N MET A 104 -20.54 5.21 -14.07
CA MET A 104 -20.24 5.86 -12.79
C MET A 104 -20.49 7.37 -12.82
N SER A 105 -20.07 8.06 -13.88
CA SER A 105 -20.28 9.50 -14.01
C SER A 105 -21.76 9.88 -14.07
N VAL A 106 -22.59 9.08 -14.76
CA VAL A 106 -24.04 9.26 -14.78
C VAL A 106 -24.65 8.98 -13.41
N TYR A 107 -24.24 7.89 -12.76
CA TYR A 107 -24.71 7.54 -11.43
C TYR A 107 -24.41 8.62 -10.39
N ALA A 108 -23.16 9.11 -10.35
CA ALA A 108 -22.74 10.17 -9.45
C ALA A 108 -23.56 11.45 -9.64
N ARG A 109 -23.82 11.84 -10.90
CA ARG A 109 -24.66 13.00 -11.23
C ARG A 109 -26.08 12.87 -10.68
N ASN A 110 -26.65 11.66 -10.74
CA ASN A 110 -28.01 11.38 -10.26
C ASN A 110 -28.08 11.24 -8.73
N HIS A 111 -26.96 10.99 -8.05
CA HIS A 111 -26.91 10.71 -6.60
C HIS A 111 -26.14 11.78 -5.81
N GLY A 112 -26.04 13.00 -6.34
CA GLY A 112 -25.55 14.16 -5.59
C GLY A 112 -24.02 14.30 -5.51
N GLY A 113 -23.27 13.59 -6.34
CA GLY A 113 -21.81 13.69 -6.40
C GLY A 113 -21.11 12.33 -6.27
N ALA A 114 -19.78 12.38 -6.18
CA ALA A 114 -18.96 11.17 -6.09
C ALA A 114 -19.04 10.51 -4.70
N GLU A 115 -19.61 11.18 -3.68
CA GLU A 115 -19.75 10.69 -2.31
C GLU A 115 -20.68 9.46 -2.23
N CYS A 116 -21.56 9.28 -3.23
CA CYS A 116 -22.40 8.09 -3.34
C CYS A 116 -21.59 6.79 -3.45
N PHE A 117 -20.33 6.86 -3.91
CA PHE A 117 -19.46 5.68 -4.02
C PHE A 117 -18.79 5.26 -2.72
N ASN A 118 -18.85 6.07 -1.66
CA ASN A 118 -18.22 5.75 -0.38
C ASN A 118 -18.81 4.48 0.25
N THR A 119 -20.14 4.32 0.19
CA THR A 119 -20.84 3.14 0.72
C THR A 119 -20.70 1.91 -0.18
N MET A 120 -20.32 2.10 -1.44
CA MET A 120 -20.15 1.03 -2.43
C MET A 120 -18.71 0.53 -2.54
N GLY A 121 -17.75 1.22 -1.90
CA GLY A 121 -16.33 0.91 -2.04
C GLY A 121 -15.74 1.29 -3.41
N LEU A 122 -16.43 2.09 -4.22
CA LEU A 122 -16.03 2.43 -5.59
C LEU A 122 -15.36 3.81 -5.73
N ARG A 123 -15.21 4.53 -4.62
CA ARG A 123 -14.72 5.92 -4.64
C ARG A 123 -13.28 6.01 -5.20
N LYS A 124 -12.42 5.06 -4.82
CA LYS A 124 -11.03 4.98 -5.29
C LYS A 124 -10.96 4.72 -6.79
N ASP A 125 -11.76 3.78 -7.29
CA ASP A 125 -11.78 3.44 -8.71
C ASP A 125 -12.37 4.58 -9.55
N PHE A 126 -13.40 5.27 -9.04
CA PHE A 126 -13.92 6.47 -9.69
C PHE A 126 -12.86 7.58 -9.81
N ALA A 127 -12.09 7.81 -8.75
CA ALA A 127 -10.99 8.78 -8.77
C ALA A 127 -9.88 8.36 -9.75
N TYR A 128 -9.54 7.07 -9.77
CA TYR A 128 -8.58 6.52 -10.74
C TYR A 128 -9.05 6.71 -12.19
N PHE A 129 -10.32 6.41 -12.50
CA PHE A 129 -10.86 6.62 -13.84
C PHE A 129 -10.92 8.11 -14.22
N ASN A 130 -11.26 9.00 -13.29
CA ASN A 130 -11.19 10.44 -13.54
C ASN A 130 -9.76 10.88 -13.89
N TYR A 131 -8.75 10.32 -13.20
CA TYR A 131 -7.39 10.56 -13.59
C TYR A 131 -7.07 10.00 -14.98
N LEU A 132 -7.38 8.72 -15.22
CA LEU A 132 -7.09 8.02 -16.47
C LEU A 132 -7.67 8.75 -17.70
N PHE A 133 -8.90 9.25 -17.60
CA PHE A 133 -9.62 9.84 -18.74
C PHE A 133 -9.58 11.37 -18.79
N TYR A 134 -9.31 12.05 -17.69
CA TYR A 134 -9.28 13.52 -17.64
C TYR A 134 -7.96 14.12 -17.15
N SER A 135 -6.97 13.29 -16.80
CA SER A 135 -5.69 13.72 -16.25
C SER A 135 -5.84 14.65 -15.04
N ARG A 136 -6.88 14.46 -14.22
CA ARG A 136 -7.08 15.25 -13.01
C ARG A 136 -8.00 14.56 -12.00
N VAL A 137 -7.74 14.78 -10.73
CA VAL A 137 -8.66 14.48 -9.62
C VAL A 137 -8.66 15.66 -8.68
N GLU A 138 -9.85 16.12 -8.31
CA GLU A 138 -10.04 17.24 -7.39
C GLU A 138 -10.98 16.80 -6.28
N GLU A 139 -10.52 16.99 -5.05
CA GLU A 139 -11.26 16.76 -3.81
C GLU A 139 -11.29 18.07 -3.02
N ARG A 140 -12.06 18.10 -1.93
CA ARG A 140 -12.23 19.33 -1.14
C ARG A 140 -10.92 19.89 -0.59
N PHE A 141 -9.95 19.01 -0.29
CA PHE A 141 -8.71 19.38 0.38
C PHE A 141 -7.44 19.13 -0.42
N CYS A 142 -7.53 18.52 -1.60
CA CYS A 142 -6.37 18.29 -2.45
C CYS A 142 -6.76 18.18 -3.92
N SER A 143 -5.76 18.33 -4.78
CA SER A 143 -5.92 18.14 -6.21
C SER A 143 -4.65 17.54 -6.78
N ILE A 144 -4.83 16.65 -7.74
CA ILE A 144 -3.75 16.16 -8.61
C ILE A 144 -4.10 16.41 -10.06
N LYS A 145 -3.09 16.72 -10.88
CA LYS A 145 -3.22 16.99 -12.31
C LYS A 145 -2.10 16.30 -13.04
N GLY A 146 -2.44 15.54 -14.08
CA GLY A 146 -1.49 14.89 -14.96
C GLY A 146 -0.61 15.93 -15.63
N SER A 147 0.67 15.59 -15.79
CA SER A 147 1.67 16.48 -16.37
C SER A 147 1.69 16.48 -17.91
N GLY A 148 0.75 15.79 -18.56
CA GLY A 148 0.66 15.66 -20.01
C GLY A 148 0.14 16.92 -20.72
N LEU A 149 1.02 17.54 -21.51
CA LEU A 149 0.80 18.53 -22.59
C LEU A 149 0.54 20.00 -22.21
N SER A 150 1.57 20.65 -21.64
CA SER A 150 2.32 21.74 -22.28
C SER A 150 3.12 22.50 -21.21
N PRO A 151 4.46 22.65 -21.35
CA PRO A 151 5.26 23.53 -20.50
C PRO A 151 4.73 24.98 -20.45
N SER A 152 3.92 25.38 -21.43
CA SER A 152 3.33 26.72 -21.52
C SER A 152 2.20 27.00 -20.53
N ALA A 153 1.69 25.99 -19.81
CA ALA A 153 0.59 26.16 -18.85
C ALA A 153 1.06 26.42 -17.41
N PHE A 154 2.37 26.34 -17.15
CA PHE A 154 2.95 26.52 -15.83
C PHE A 154 3.93 27.69 -15.87
N GLU A 155 3.70 28.71 -15.03
CA GLU A 155 4.72 29.71 -14.63
C GLU A 155 5.75 29.07 -13.69
N ILE A 156 6.20 27.85 -14.00
CA ILE A 156 7.25 27.13 -13.27
C ILE A 156 8.47 27.10 -14.18
N ASP A 157 9.63 27.34 -13.58
CA ASP A 157 10.92 27.31 -14.24
C ASP A 157 11.09 25.98 -14.99
N CYS A 158 11.12 26.04 -16.33
CA CYS A 158 11.06 24.85 -17.18
C CYS A 158 12.22 23.89 -16.90
N ASP A 159 13.32 24.39 -16.33
CA ASP A 159 14.53 23.62 -16.05
C ASP A 159 14.33 22.60 -14.90
N GLU A 160 13.59 22.94 -13.84
CA GLU A 160 13.35 22.05 -12.68
C GLU A 160 12.45 20.85 -13.06
N TYR A 161 11.40 21.11 -13.85
CA TYR A 161 10.54 20.06 -14.40
C TYR A 161 11.29 19.12 -15.36
N HIS A 162 12.18 19.67 -16.19
CA HIS A 162 13.00 18.86 -17.10
C HIS A 162 14.02 18.00 -16.34
N GLU A 163 14.57 18.45 -15.21
CA GLU A 163 15.46 17.62 -14.38
C GLU A 163 14.74 16.47 -13.68
N ILE A 164 13.52 16.70 -13.18
CA ILE A 164 12.70 15.64 -12.56
C ILE A 164 12.33 14.59 -13.61
N ILE A 165 11.86 15.01 -14.80
CA ILE A 165 11.46 14.08 -15.86
C ILE A 165 12.64 13.37 -16.51
N LYS A 166 13.82 14.00 -16.63
CA LYS A 166 15.03 13.31 -17.13
C LYS A 166 15.38 12.05 -16.34
N ASN A 167 14.97 11.98 -15.07
CA ASN A 167 15.21 10.84 -14.19
C ASN A 167 14.02 9.88 -14.11
N VAL A 168 12.86 10.24 -14.66
CA VAL A 168 11.68 9.38 -14.70
C VAL A 168 11.67 8.62 -16.04
N PRO A 169 11.58 7.28 -16.03
CA PRO A 169 11.47 6.50 -17.26
C PRO A 169 10.32 6.98 -18.17
N GLU A 170 10.55 7.09 -19.49
CA GLU A 170 9.56 7.63 -20.46
C GLU A 170 8.20 6.90 -20.42
N ASP A 171 8.18 5.62 -20.07
CA ASP A 171 6.99 4.77 -19.91
C ASP A 171 6.14 5.09 -18.68
N VAL A 172 6.65 5.87 -17.72
CA VAL A 172 5.95 6.28 -16.49
C VAL A 172 5.24 7.63 -16.67
N SER A 173 5.55 8.35 -17.76
CA SER A 173 5.07 9.72 -18.01
C SER A 173 3.55 9.97 -17.88
N PRO A 174 2.62 9.10 -18.32
CA PRO A 174 1.19 9.41 -18.26
C PRO A 174 0.62 9.38 -16.83
N PHE A 175 1.34 8.78 -15.87
CA PHE A 175 0.91 8.67 -14.48
C PHE A 175 1.61 9.65 -13.55
N ILE A 176 2.45 10.54 -14.10
CA ILE A 176 3.06 11.63 -13.34
C ILE A 176 2.06 12.75 -13.13
N VAL A 177 1.99 13.21 -11.88
CA VAL A 177 1.08 14.25 -11.45
C VAL A 177 1.81 15.39 -10.76
N SER A 178 1.36 16.61 -11.00
CA SER A 178 1.50 17.69 -10.02
C SER A 178 0.42 17.52 -8.97
N MET A 179 0.80 17.69 -7.70
CA MET A 179 -0.08 17.52 -6.55
C MET A 179 0.04 18.69 -5.58
N ARG A 180 -1.08 19.02 -4.93
CA ARG A 180 -1.16 20.05 -3.87
C ARG A 180 -2.33 19.79 -2.94
N GLY A 181 -2.23 20.29 -1.71
CA GLY A 181 -3.25 20.15 -0.67
C GLY A 181 -2.88 19.13 0.40
N PHE A 182 -3.87 18.57 1.08
CA PHE A 182 -3.68 17.62 2.16
C PHE A 182 -3.63 16.19 1.63
N PHE A 183 -2.61 15.45 2.05
CA PHE A 183 -2.48 14.04 1.72
C PHE A 183 -2.23 13.22 2.98
N GLY A 184 -2.94 12.11 3.11
CA GLY A 184 -2.79 11.19 4.22
C GLY A 184 -1.48 10.44 4.11
N LEU A 185 -0.71 10.38 5.19
CA LEU A 185 0.52 9.59 5.23
C LEU A 185 0.18 8.11 5.10
N GLY A 186 0.87 7.44 4.19
CA GLY A 186 0.75 6.01 4.00
C GLY A 186 1.66 5.19 4.90
N GLU A 187 1.64 3.89 4.63
CA GLU A 187 2.23 2.85 5.49
C GLU A 187 3.75 3.01 5.66
N ALA A 188 4.43 3.48 4.61
CA ALA A 188 5.87 3.69 4.61
C ALA A 188 6.34 4.71 5.69
N PHE A 189 5.44 5.55 6.18
CA PHE A 189 5.73 6.52 7.25
C PHE A 189 5.63 5.92 8.66
N PHE A 190 5.23 4.65 8.80
CA PHE A 190 5.08 3.98 10.11
C PHE A 190 5.77 2.59 10.17
N SER A 191 6.83 2.41 9.38
CA SER A 191 7.53 1.12 9.25
C SER A 191 8.25 0.71 10.53
N GLY A 192 8.17 -0.58 10.90
CA GLY A 192 8.97 -1.14 11.99
C GLY A 192 8.58 -0.63 13.39
N TYR A 193 7.32 -0.24 13.58
CA TYR A 193 6.80 0.38 14.82
C TYR A 193 7.39 1.75 15.11
N GLU A 194 8.02 2.39 14.14
CA GLU A 194 8.59 3.72 14.25
C GLU A 194 7.93 4.69 13.27
N PHE A 195 7.72 5.93 13.71
CA PHE A 195 7.25 7.00 12.85
C PHE A 195 8.43 7.59 12.07
N CYS A 196 8.37 7.48 10.74
CA CYS A 196 9.36 8.00 9.82
C CYS A 196 8.89 9.38 9.31
N ASN A 197 9.40 10.46 9.89
CA ASN A 197 9.00 11.84 9.57
C ASN A 197 9.75 12.43 8.36
N LYS A 198 9.99 11.63 7.33
CA LYS A 198 10.73 12.06 6.15
C LYS A 198 10.25 11.41 4.87
N PHE A 199 10.27 12.18 3.79
CA PHE A 199 10.22 11.65 2.43
C PHE A 199 11.62 11.17 2.06
N LYS A 200 11.72 9.90 1.67
CA LYS A 200 12.97 9.27 1.23
C LYS A 200 13.25 9.61 -0.23
N VAL A 201 14.51 9.60 -0.63
CA VAL A 201 14.87 9.72 -2.05
C VAL A 201 14.19 8.60 -2.85
N ASN A 202 13.40 8.98 -3.85
CA ASN A 202 12.68 8.08 -4.74
C ASN A 202 12.53 8.72 -6.12
N ARG A 203 13.50 8.45 -7.00
CA ARG A 203 13.59 9.06 -8.34
C ARG A 203 12.75 8.34 -9.40
N ASN A 204 12.33 7.11 -9.13
CA ASN A 204 11.59 6.28 -10.08
C ASN A 204 10.10 6.13 -9.73
N GLY A 205 9.66 6.70 -8.61
CA GLY A 205 8.33 6.43 -8.08
C GLY A 205 8.17 4.95 -7.71
N ASP A 206 9.17 4.40 -7.00
CA ASP A 206 9.06 3.13 -6.27
C ASP A 206 7.95 3.25 -5.20
N ASP A 207 7.54 2.14 -4.56
CA ASP A 207 6.54 2.10 -3.46
C ASP A 207 7.06 2.74 -2.15
N LEU A 208 7.76 3.87 -2.26
CA LEU A 208 8.23 4.73 -1.19
C LEU A 208 7.42 6.02 -1.20
N ASN A 209 7.33 6.68 -0.04
CA ASN A 209 6.62 7.97 0.11
C ASN A 209 5.15 7.94 -0.34
N VAL A 210 4.48 6.82 -0.12
CA VAL A 210 3.08 6.66 -0.47
C VAL A 210 2.21 7.58 0.39
N VAL A 211 1.41 8.41 -0.27
CA VAL A 211 0.39 9.23 0.37
C VAL A 211 -0.97 9.00 -0.29
N TYR A 212 -2.05 9.39 0.40
CA TYR A 212 -3.43 9.13 -0.01
C TYR A 212 -4.23 10.41 -0.13
N MET A 213 -5.03 10.52 -1.18
CA MET A 213 -6.04 11.57 -1.29
C MET A 213 -7.12 11.37 -0.19
N PRO A 214 -7.53 12.42 0.54
CA PRO A 214 -8.35 12.27 1.75
C PRO A 214 -9.73 11.63 1.56
N GLU A 215 -10.41 11.87 0.43
CA GLU A 215 -11.77 11.37 0.23
C GLU A 215 -11.79 10.04 -0.54
N SER A 216 -10.98 9.91 -1.59
CA SER A 216 -10.99 8.74 -2.46
C SER A 216 -10.05 7.62 -2.04
N ASP A 217 -9.11 7.89 -1.13
CA ASP A 217 -8.03 6.97 -0.82
C ASP A 217 -7.20 6.61 -2.09
N LEU A 218 -7.22 7.49 -3.09
CA LEU A 218 -6.36 7.35 -4.26
C LEU A 218 -4.90 7.53 -3.83
N GLN A 219 -4.10 6.54 -4.17
CA GLN A 219 -2.70 6.48 -3.81
C GLN A 219 -1.86 7.34 -4.77
N VAL A 220 -0.92 8.09 -4.20
CA VAL A 220 0.09 8.86 -4.94
C VAL A 220 1.45 8.61 -4.31
N MET A 221 2.44 8.22 -5.11
CA MET A 221 3.82 8.03 -4.69
C MET A 221 4.56 9.36 -4.87
N VAL A 222 4.94 10.03 -3.79
CA VAL A 222 5.63 11.32 -3.90
C VAL A 222 7.06 11.11 -4.39
N ILE A 223 7.42 11.82 -5.46
CA ILE A 223 8.76 11.80 -6.04
C ILE A 223 9.61 12.82 -5.29
N SER A 224 10.80 12.39 -4.86
CA SER A 224 11.76 13.22 -4.14
C SER A 224 13.16 12.87 -4.62
N ASP A 225 13.91 13.88 -5.05
CA ASP A 225 15.31 13.77 -5.46
C ASP A 225 16.28 13.77 -4.27
N ASP A 226 15.85 14.37 -3.16
CA ASP A 226 16.51 14.47 -1.87
C ASP A 226 15.66 13.90 -0.71
N GLU A 227 16.29 13.76 0.46
CA GLU A 227 15.61 13.38 1.69
C GLU A 227 14.98 14.63 2.35
N LEU A 228 13.65 14.67 2.43
CA LEU A 228 12.91 15.81 2.98
C LEU A 228 12.35 15.44 4.37
N ILE A 229 12.96 15.99 5.41
CA ILE A 229 12.51 15.81 6.79
C ILE A 229 11.44 16.85 7.11
N PHE A 230 10.35 16.42 7.76
CA PHE A 230 9.31 17.31 8.24
C PHE A 230 9.09 17.15 9.75
N GLU A 231 8.65 18.23 10.38
CA GLU A 231 8.30 18.24 11.79
C GLU A 231 6.88 17.72 12.01
N CYS A 232 6.63 17.10 13.16
CA CYS A 232 5.28 16.67 13.53
C CYS A 232 4.28 17.83 13.56
N GLU A 233 4.73 19.07 13.80
CA GLU A 233 3.86 20.26 13.78
C GLU A 233 3.26 20.55 12.41
N ASN A 234 3.85 20.01 11.33
CA ASN A 234 3.32 20.09 9.96
C ASN A 234 2.23 19.06 9.65
N LEU A 235 1.83 18.27 10.65
CA LEU A 235 0.83 17.22 10.51
C LEU A 235 -0.55 17.67 10.98
N PHE A 236 -1.56 17.05 10.40
CA PHE A 236 -2.96 17.39 10.60
C PHE A 236 -3.81 16.14 10.81
N VAL A 237 -4.90 16.30 11.56
CA VAL A 237 -5.93 15.28 11.74
C VAL A 237 -7.27 15.88 11.32
N PHE A 238 -8.03 15.12 10.52
CA PHE A 238 -9.32 15.58 10.03
C PHE A 238 -10.39 15.46 11.10
N LYS A 239 -11.40 16.34 11.03
CA LYS A 239 -12.48 16.46 12.02
C LYS A 239 -13.20 15.14 12.28
N CYS A 240 -13.44 14.34 11.25
CA CYS A 240 -14.11 13.04 11.38
C CYS A 240 -13.36 12.10 12.32
N ASP A 241 -12.03 12.05 12.23
CA ASP A 241 -11.20 11.20 13.08
C ASP A 241 -11.08 11.79 14.50
N VAL A 242 -11.02 13.13 14.65
CA VAL A 242 -11.08 13.79 15.96
C VAL A 242 -12.40 13.48 16.70
N ILE A 243 -13.52 13.50 15.97
CA ILE A 243 -14.84 13.14 16.54
C ILE A 243 -14.85 11.68 16.97
N ALA A 244 -14.35 10.77 16.12
CA ALA A 244 -14.27 9.35 16.44
C ALA A 244 -13.45 9.09 17.72
N ILE A 245 -12.29 9.74 17.86
CA ILE A 245 -11.49 9.66 19.09
C ILE A 245 -12.26 10.19 20.29
N HIS A 246 -12.85 11.38 20.19
CA HIS A 246 -13.59 11.99 21.29
C HIS A 246 -14.77 11.11 21.75
N GLU A 247 -15.50 10.49 20.81
CA GLU A 247 -16.59 9.57 21.12
C GLU A 247 -16.08 8.29 21.80
N SER A 248 -15.02 7.68 21.29
CA SER A 248 -14.38 6.51 21.91
C SER A 248 -13.89 6.79 23.33
N LEU A 249 -13.21 7.93 23.55
CA LEU A 249 -12.75 8.35 24.88
C LEU A 249 -13.91 8.58 25.84
N LYS A 250 -15.00 9.21 25.39
CA LYS A 250 -16.18 9.47 26.22
C LYS A 250 -16.90 8.18 26.61
N ASN A 251 -16.97 7.22 25.70
CA ASN A 251 -17.71 5.98 25.90
C ASN A 251 -16.85 4.86 26.52
N GLY A 252 -15.52 5.05 26.60
CA GLY A 252 -14.59 4.01 27.04
C GLY A 252 -14.50 2.84 26.07
N THR A 253 -14.74 3.07 24.77
CA THR A 253 -14.74 2.05 23.72
C THR A 253 -13.48 2.11 22.89
N GLU A 254 -13.09 0.98 22.31
CA GLU A 254 -11.98 0.94 21.34
C GLU A 254 -12.30 1.77 20.09
N LEU A 255 -11.25 2.24 19.41
CA LEU A 255 -11.37 2.88 18.10
C LEU A 255 -11.48 1.83 17.01
N ASN A 256 -12.44 1.99 16.12
CA ASN A 256 -12.58 1.11 14.97
C ASN A 256 -11.47 1.37 13.95
N LYS A 257 -10.88 0.29 13.42
CA LYS A 257 -9.97 0.38 12.28
C LYS A 257 -10.74 0.84 11.05
N LYS A 258 -10.28 1.93 10.44
CA LYS A 258 -10.96 2.60 9.32
C LYS A 258 -10.10 2.64 8.06
N TYR A 259 -8.80 2.84 8.23
CA TYR A 259 -7.86 2.98 7.13
C TYR A 259 -7.11 1.67 6.93
N HIS A 260 -6.71 1.40 5.68
CA HIS A 260 -5.80 0.30 5.39
C HIS A 260 -4.61 0.41 6.34
N ILE A 261 -4.40 -0.68 7.08
CA ILE A 261 -3.34 -0.79 8.07
C ILE A 261 -2.04 -0.62 7.29
N CYS A 262 -0.98 -0.14 7.95
CA CYS A 262 0.34 -0.63 7.56
C CYS A 262 0.22 -2.14 7.35
N ASN A 263 0.61 -2.66 6.19
CA ASN A 263 1.06 -4.02 6.10
C ASN A 263 2.24 -4.13 7.06
N LEU A 264 1.95 -4.23 8.36
CA LEU A 264 2.67 -5.01 9.32
C LEU A 264 2.77 -6.34 8.59
N ASN A 265 3.91 -6.56 7.93
CA ASN A 265 4.16 -7.67 7.03
C ASN A 265 3.39 -8.91 7.48
N ASN A 266 2.86 -9.63 6.49
CA ASN A 266 2.40 -11.02 6.46
C ASN A 266 3.21 -12.03 7.31
N GLU A 267 3.44 -11.74 8.59
CA GLU A 267 4.09 -12.54 9.60
C GLU A 267 3.15 -12.83 10.77
N PHE A 268 1.98 -12.18 10.84
CA PHE A 268 0.98 -12.42 11.89
C PHE A 268 -0.33 -13.05 11.40
N GLU A 269 -0.74 -12.88 10.14
CA GLU A 269 -2.01 -13.47 9.64
C GLU A 269 -1.90 -14.99 9.38
N TRP A 270 -0.71 -15.54 9.07
CA TRP A 270 -0.55 -16.99 8.90
C TRP A 270 -0.74 -17.79 10.20
N TRP A 271 -0.58 -17.17 11.38
CA TRP A 271 -0.81 -17.83 12.67
C TRP A 271 -2.29 -18.08 12.96
N LYS A 272 -3.20 -17.23 12.46
CA LYS A 272 -4.65 -17.46 12.61
C LYS A 272 -5.10 -18.73 11.88
N LEU A 273 -4.43 -19.09 10.78
CA LEU A 273 -4.67 -20.33 10.03
C LEU A 273 -4.03 -21.58 10.66
N ILE A 274 -2.96 -21.42 11.44
CA ILE A 274 -2.28 -22.55 12.11
C ILE A 274 -2.87 -22.85 13.51
N GLY A 275 -3.48 -21.86 14.16
CA GLY A 275 -4.17 -22.05 15.44
C GLY A 275 -5.54 -22.73 15.34
N SER A 276 -6.16 -22.74 14.16
CA SER A 276 -7.37 -23.51 13.90
C SER A 276 -6.97 -24.89 13.40
N GLY A 277 -6.86 -25.86 14.32
CA GLY A 277 -6.58 -27.27 14.02
C GLY A 277 -7.69 -27.95 13.20
N VAL A 278 -7.84 -27.55 11.95
CA VAL A 278 -8.70 -28.20 10.96
C VAL A 278 -7.77 -28.91 9.97
N GLU A 279 -7.54 -30.18 10.22
CA GLU A 279 -7.04 -31.11 9.21
C GLU A 279 -8.13 -31.29 8.15
N GLY A 280 -7.87 -30.92 6.89
CA GLY A 280 -8.76 -31.28 5.79
C GLY A 280 -8.63 -30.44 4.52
N GLU A 281 -8.12 -31.09 3.47
CA GLU A 281 -8.22 -30.77 2.04
C GLU A 281 -7.28 -29.67 1.46
N VAL A 282 -6.16 -30.17 0.95
CA VAL A 282 -5.26 -29.52 0.00
C VAL A 282 -6.03 -29.17 -1.28
N PHE A 283 -6.29 -27.88 -1.52
CA PHE A 283 -6.62 -27.39 -2.85
C PHE A 283 -5.33 -27.28 -3.67
N ASP A 284 -5.23 -28.15 -4.68
CA ASP A 284 -4.13 -28.23 -5.63
C ASP A 284 -4.14 -27.03 -6.58
N ASN A 285 -3.21 -26.09 -6.40
CA ASN A 285 -3.06 -24.89 -7.23
C ASN A 285 -1.80 -24.95 -8.12
N THR A 286 -1.47 -26.14 -8.64
CA THR A 286 -0.21 -26.40 -9.35
C THR A 286 -0.29 -26.23 -10.88
N LYS A 287 -1.00 -25.20 -11.40
CA LYS A 287 -1.01 -24.95 -12.86
C LYS A 287 -0.72 -23.54 -13.39
N SER A 288 -0.54 -22.48 -12.58
CA SER A 288 -0.25 -21.14 -13.15
C SER A 288 1.21 -20.67 -13.09
N ASN A 289 2.10 -21.29 -12.31
CA ASN A 289 3.44 -20.69 -12.06
C ASN A 289 4.63 -21.27 -12.85
N LYS A 290 4.41 -22.03 -13.94
CA LYS A 290 5.53 -22.60 -14.71
C LYS A 290 6.10 -21.73 -15.85
N LEU A 291 5.59 -20.51 -16.07
CA LEU A 291 6.11 -19.60 -17.12
C LEU A 291 6.92 -18.39 -16.62
N HIS A 292 7.02 -18.17 -15.31
CA HIS A 292 7.73 -17.00 -14.76
C HIS A 292 9.10 -17.28 -14.10
N ALA A 293 9.53 -18.53 -13.97
CA ALA A 293 10.83 -18.85 -13.38
C ALA A 293 12.04 -18.57 -14.32
N GLY A 294 11.82 -18.41 -15.63
CA GLY A 294 12.90 -18.32 -16.61
C GLY A 294 13.49 -16.92 -16.86
N ARG A 295 12.77 -15.83 -16.51
CA ARG A 295 13.15 -14.46 -16.92
C ARG A 295 13.56 -13.52 -15.78
N ILE A 296 13.30 -13.87 -14.52
CA ILE A 296 13.63 -13.03 -13.35
C ILE A 296 15.12 -13.13 -12.96
N ASN A 297 15.82 -14.20 -13.34
CA ASN A 297 17.21 -14.42 -12.93
C ASN A 297 18.23 -13.47 -13.59
N HIS A 298 17.86 -12.69 -14.61
CA HIS A 298 18.82 -11.86 -15.34
C HIS A 298 18.77 -10.35 -15.01
N LEU A 299 17.81 -9.89 -14.19
CA LEU A 299 17.66 -8.47 -13.80
C LEU A 299 17.99 -8.19 -12.31
N LEU A 300 18.14 -9.21 -11.47
CA LEU A 300 18.56 -9.07 -10.06
C LEU A 300 20.07 -8.95 -9.86
N MET A 301 20.86 -8.84 -10.93
CA MET A 301 22.31 -8.66 -10.84
C MET A 301 22.74 -7.20 -11.04
N SER A 302 22.30 -6.28 -10.19
CA SER A 302 23.09 -5.08 -9.86
C SER A 302 22.52 -4.29 -8.66
N ARG A 303 22.79 -4.77 -7.45
CA ARG A 303 23.17 -3.97 -6.28
C ARG A 303 23.44 -4.94 -5.14
N LYS A 304 24.69 -5.00 -4.69
CA LYS A 304 25.04 -5.82 -3.52
C LYS A 304 24.36 -5.19 -2.30
N PRO A 305 23.49 -5.90 -1.56
CA PRO A 305 23.01 -5.42 -0.27
C PRO A 305 24.22 -5.10 0.62
N HIS A 306 24.11 -4.07 1.45
CA HIS A 306 25.16 -3.74 2.41
C HIS A 306 25.43 -5.01 3.25
N ILE A 307 26.69 -5.42 3.40
CA ILE A 307 27.06 -6.75 3.95
C ILE A 307 26.36 -7.01 5.30
N SER A 308 26.14 -5.95 6.09
CA SER A 308 25.37 -5.95 7.34
C SER A 308 23.91 -6.39 7.19
N GLU A 309 23.20 -5.91 6.18
CA GLU A 309 21.79 -6.24 5.91
C GLU A 309 21.64 -7.67 5.39
N MET A 310 22.56 -8.12 4.54
CA MET A 310 22.59 -9.52 4.10
C MET A 310 22.81 -10.48 5.27
N HIS A 311 23.67 -10.11 6.22
CA HIS A 311 23.86 -10.90 7.44
C HIS A 311 22.66 -10.83 8.39
N ALA A 312 21.93 -9.71 8.46
CA ALA A 312 20.72 -9.59 9.28
C ALA A 312 19.59 -10.48 8.73
N SER A 313 19.31 -10.39 7.43
CA SER A 313 18.28 -11.20 6.76
C SER A 313 18.52 -12.71 6.92
N LYS A 314 19.77 -13.17 6.81
CA LYS A 314 20.13 -14.58 7.06
C LYS A 314 19.87 -15.02 8.50
N ARG A 315 20.15 -14.16 9.49
CA ARG A 315 19.91 -14.47 10.92
C ARG A 315 18.41 -14.53 11.22
N GLU A 316 17.63 -13.57 10.73
CA GLU A 316 16.18 -13.54 10.91
C GLU A 316 15.51 -14.77 10.31
N SER A 317 15.90 -15.16 9.10
CA SER A 317 15.38 -16.34 8.44
C SER A 317 15.64 -17.63 9.26
N VAL A 318 16.82 -17.76 9.86
CA VAL A 318 17.15 -18.90 10.74
C VAL A 318 16.37 -18.87 12.06
N LEU A 319 16.15 -17.69 12.65
CA LEU A 319 15.35 -17.56 13.88
C LEU A 319 13.87 -17.90 13.64
N LYS A 320 13.32 -17.56 12.47
CA LYS A 320 11.95 -17.98 12.08
C LYS A 320 11.82 -19.50 11.99
N ALA A 321 12.77 -20.15 11.32
CA ALA A 321 12.83 -21.61 11.25
C ALA A 321 12.95 -22.23 12.65
N ALA A 322 13.74 -21.60 13.54
CA ALA A 322 13.89 -22.07 14.91
C ALA A 322 12.57 -22.05 15.70
N ILE A 323 11.82 -20.95 15.63
CA ILE A 323 10.51 -20.82 16.29
C ILE A 323 9.56 -21.91 15.80
N TYR A 324 9.49 -22.13 14.48
CA TYR A 324 8.69 -23.20 13.89
C TYR A 324 9.07 -24.57 14.46
N MET A 325 10.38 -24.88 14.50
CA MET A 325 10.86 -26.16 15.01
C MET A 325 10.53 -26.34 16.50
N LYS A 326 10.59 -25.28 17.31
CA LYS A 326 10.26 -25.35 18.73
C LYS A 326 8.79 -25.61 19.00
N ILE A 327 7.90 -25.13 18.12
CA ILE A 327 6.46 -25.30 18.24
C ILE A 327 6.00 -26.66 17.74
N ASN A 328 6.51 -27.10 16.58
CA ASN A 328 6.01 -28.30 15.90
C ASN A 328 6.81 -29.57 16.24
N HIS A 329 8.08 -29.41 16.63
CA HIS A 329 9.00 -30.51 16.96
C HIS A 329 9.83 -30.18 18.22
N PRO A 330 9.17 -29.89 19.37
CA PRO A 330 9.84 -29.42 20.59
C PRO A 330 10.88 -30.42 21.13
N ASP A 331 10.67 -31.72 20.89
CA ASP A 331 11.52 -32.86 21.25
C ASP A 331 12.86 -32.89 20.49
N LEU A 332 12.91 -32.28 19.30
CA LEU A 332 14.15 -32.14 18.54
C LEU A 332 14.95 -30.88 18.97
N CYS A 333 14.40 -30.06 19.86
CA CYS A 333 14.92 -28.76 20.24
C CYS A 333 15.41 -28.72 21.71
N ASP A 334 16.05 -29.79 22.16
CA ASP A 334 16.53 -29.96 23.55
C ASP A 334 17.61 -28.96 23.95
N ASN A 335 18.57 -28.72 23.06
CA ASN A 335 19.68 -27.79 23.25
C ASN A 335 20.01 -27.10 21.93
N ASN A 336 20.77 -26.00 21.97
CA ASN A 336 21.02 -25.18 20.78
C ASN A 336 21.70 -25.94 19.63
N THR A 337 22.51 -26.95 19.93
CA THR A 337 23.17 -27.78 18.91
C THR A 337 22.17 -28.70 18.21
N LYS A 338 21.39 -29.47 18.99
CA LYS A 338 20.32 -30.33 18.45
C LYS A 338 19.25 -29.53 17.73
N TRP A 339 18.90 -28.35 18.26
CA TRP A 339 17.95 -27.44 17.62
C TRP A 339 18.48 -26.92 16.28
N SER A 340 19.78 -26.61 16.21
CA SER A 340 20.43 -26.24 14.95
C SER A 340 20.48 -27.40 13.95
N GLU A 341 20.76 -28.61 14.40
CA GLU A 341 20.74 -29.83 13.56
C GLU A 341 19.33 -30.06 13.00
N ALA A 342 18.31 -29.98 13.85
CA ALA A 342 16.91 -30.12 13.46
C ALA A 342 16.49 -29.06 12.42
N ILE A 343 16.90 -27.79 12.59
CA ILE A 343 16.65 -26.75 11.58
C ILE A 343 17.30 -27.09 10.24
N ASN A 344 18.52 -27.65 10.26
CA ASN A 344 19.23 -28.02 9.04
C ASN A 344 18.64 -29.25 8.36
N ASP A 345 18.20 -30.26 9.12
CA ASP A 345 17.54 -31.46 8.58
C ASP A 345 16.19 -31.12 7.94
N TYR A 346 15.50 -30.11 8.48
CA TYR A 346 14.26 -29.57 7.95
C TYR A 346 14.47 -28.39 6.99
N ALA A 347 15.71 -28.13 6.53
CA ALA A 347 16.01 -26.97 5.70
C ALA A 347 15.18 -26.88 4.41
N HIS A 348 14.83 -28.02 3.82
CA HIS A 348 13.93 -28.14 2.66
C HIS A 348 12.52 -27.56 2.89
N LYS A 349 12.07 -27.40 4.15
CA LYS A 349 10.81 -26.74 4.46
C LYS A 349 10.91 -25.21 4.51
N PHE A 350 12.10 -24.66 4.73
CA PHE A 350 12.29 -23.22 4.98
C PHE A 350 13.02 -22.49 3.84
N TRP A 351 13.84 -23.19 3.07
CA TRP A 351 14.67 -22.61 2.01
C TRP A 351 14.55 -23.38 0.69
N ALA A 352 14.43 -22.65 -0.41
CA ALA A 352 14.17 -23.22 -1.74
C ALA A 352 15.32 -24.09 -2.28
N ASP A 353 16.56 -23.85 -1.84
CA ASP A 353 17.72 -24.67 -2.16
C ASP A 353 17.92 -25.85 -1.19
N GLY A 354 17.03 -25.97 -0.19
CA GLY A 354 17.05 -27.00 0.84
C GLY A 354 18.23 -26.91 1.78
N LYS A 355 18.90 -25.75 1.88
CA LYS A 355 20.09 -25.57 2.72
C LYS A 355 19.92 -24.42 3.69
N CYS A 356 20.36 -24.64 4.93
CA CYS A 356 20.39 -23.57 5.92
C CYS A 356 21.42 -22.49 5.50
N PRO A 357 21.06 -21.20 5.53
CA PRO A 357 21.94 -20.11 5.08
C PRO A 357 23.10 -19.82 6.04
N LEU A 358 23.11 -20.44 7.23
CA LEU A 358 24.16 -20.35 8.25
C LEU A 358 24.65 -21.75 8.63
N SER A 359 25.92 -21.88 9.03
CA SER A 359 26.46 -23.16 9.50
C SER A 359 25.83 -23.56 10.84
N LEU A 360 25.87 -24.87 11.15
CA LEU A 360 25.32 -25.41 12.40
C LEU A 360 25.87 -24.71 13.65
N GLU A 361 27.18 -24.44 13.67
CA GLU A 361 27.83 -23.75 14.80
C GLU A 361 27.36 -22.30 14.95
N VAL A 362 27.21 -21.58 13.83
CA VAL A 362 26.74 -20.18 13.83
C VAL A 362 25.28 -20.11 14.24
N THR A 363 24.45 -21.05 13.77
CA THR A 363 23.05 -21.17 14.14
C THR A 363 22.89 -21.51 15.62
N ALA A 364 23.60 -22.50 16.16
CA ALA A 364 23.57 -22.82 17.59
C ALA A 364 23.97 -21.62 18.47
N LYS A 365 24.99 -20.85 18.05
CA LYS A 365 25.42 -19.64 18.74
C LYS A 365 24.39 -18.52 18.65
N LEU A 366 23.74 -18.36 17.50
CA LEU A 366 22.64 -17.41 17.29
C LEU A 366 21.46 -17.71 18.22
N LEU A 367 21.06 -18.98 18.31
CA LEU A 367 20.00 -19.45 19.21
C LEU A 367 20.36 -19.20 20.67
N GLY A 368 21.60 -19.47 21.06
CA GLY A 368 22.08 -19.20 22.41
C GLY A 368 22.01 -17.73 22.81
N LYS A 369 22.35 -16.82 21.89
CA LYS A 369 22.22 -15.37 22.10
C LYS A 369 20.76 -14.92 22.17
N ALA A 370 19.90 -15.46 21.31
CA ALA A 370 18.48 -15.12 21.29
C ALA A 370 17.76 -15.56 22.58
N LEU A 371 18.13 -16.71 23.14
CA LEU A 371 17.56 -17.21 24.39
C LEU A 371 18.14 -16.53 25.65
N ASN A 372 19.38 -16.04 25.59
CA ASN A 372 20.05 -15.38 26.70
C ASN A 372 20.71 -14.06 26.25
N PRO A 373 19.93 -12.99 26.07
CA PRO A 373 20.43 -11.72 25.52
C PRO A 373 21.40 -10.95 26.44
N THR A 374 21.62 -11.40 27.67
CA THR A 374 22.48 -10.76 28.69
C THR A 374 23.89 -11.35 28.79
N LYS A 375 24.32 -12.22 27.87
CA LYS A 375 25.70 -12.77 27.79
C LYS A 375 26.44 -12.46 26.51
#